data_AF-M5RW64-F1
#
_entry.id   AF-M5RW64-F1
#
_cell.length_a   1.000
_cell.length_b   1.000
_cell.length_c   1.000
_cell.angle_alpha   90.00
_cell.angle_beta   90.00
_cell.angle_gamma   90.00
#
_symmetry.space_group_name_H-M   'P 1'
#
loop_
_entity.id
_entity.type
_entity.pdbx_description
1 polymer ?
#
loop_
_entity_poly.entity_id
_entity_poly.type
_entity_poly.pdbx_seq_one_letter_code
_entity_poly.pdbx_strand_id
1 'polypeptide(L)'
;MTQSDVRDLDSLDALRQAVERLADRMCLSSQSIHATLNRVDEHFSVNQVTYWRDQTRVAERELTSAQDQLSRKRSTVRPGDRVPATEEAKNVASWKNRLRLCQEKERLARRISIEIQQVCEKTRGPSAALTELGEVALPTAANRLLTLIDRLRAYQDGQNPG
;
A
#
# COMPACT_ATOMS: atom_id res chain seq x y z
N MET A 1 4.42 46.39 33.28
CA MET A 1 4.67 44.95 33.44
C MET A 1 3.56 44.09 32.83
N THR A 2 2.33 44.57 32.74
CA THR A 2 1.15 43.88 32.16
C THR A 2 1.24 43.43 30.69
N GLN A 3 2.02 44.09 29.84
CA GLN A 3 2.07 43.75 28.40
C GLN A 3 2.89 42.48 28.09
N SER A 4 3.86 42.12 28.94
CA SER A 4 4.65 40.90 28.77
C SER A 4 3.82 39.67 29.12
N ASP A 5 3.10 39.72 30.24
CA ASP A 5 2.30 38.61 30.77
C ASP A 5 1.13 38.22 29.85
N VAL A 6 0.50 39.19 29.18
CA VAL A 6 -0.56 38.93 28.19
C VAL A 6 0.00 38.27 26.92
N ARG A 7 1.17 38.72 26.46
CA ARG A 7 1.83 38.16 25.26
C ARG A 7 2.28 36.72 25.48
N ASP A 8 2.65 36.37 26.70
CA ASP A 8 3.04 35.01 27.07
C ASP A 8 1.83 34.06 27.10
N LEU A 9 0.65 34.52 27.57
CA LEU A 9 -0.59 33.74 27.51
C LEU A 9 -1.09 33.50 26.09
N ASP A 10 -1.04 34.51 25.22
CA ASP A 10 -1.41 34.37 23.81
C ASP A 10 -0.48 33.36 23.10
N SER A 11 0.81 33.38 23.44
CA SER A 11 1.80 32.44 22.91
C SER A 11 1.51 30.99 23.35
N LEU A 12 1.07 30.80 24.60
CA LEU A 12 0.67 29.49 25.12
C LEU A 12 -0.61 28.97 24.45
N ASP A 13 -1.61 29.83 24.21
CA ASP A 13 -2.81 29.41 23.49
C ASP A 13 -2.48 29.08 22.01
N ALA A 14 -1.61 29.87 21.38
CA ALA A 14 -1.12 29.57 20.04
C ALA A 14 -0.40 28.20 19.97
N LEU A 15 0.39 27.86 21.00
CA LEU A 15 1.01 26.54 21.13
C LEU A 15 -0.03 25.44 21.29
N ARG A 16 -1.04 25.61 22.16
CA ARG A 16 -2.14 24.64 22.33
C ARG A 16 -2.83 24.35 20.99
N GLN A 17 -3.20 25.39 20.26
CA GLN A 17 -3.83 25.25 18.95
C GLN A 17 -2.88 24.58 17.93
N ALA A 18 -1.57 24.84 18.01
CA ALA A 18 -0.59 24.18 17.15
C ALA A 18 -0.48 22.68 17.45
N VAL A 19 -0.58 22.27 18.71
CA VAL A 19 -0.63 20.87 19.15
C VAL A 19 -1.89 20.17 18.62
N GLU A 20 -3.06 20.82 18.71
CA GLU A 20 -4.32 20.28 18.14
C GLU A 20 -4.21 20.09 16.62
N ARG A 21 -3.72 21.09 15.89
CA ARG A 21 -3.49 20.98 14.44
C ARG A 21 -2.43 19.92 14.07
N LEU A 22 -1.50 19.63 14.96
CA LEU A 22 -0.52 18.55 14.75
C LEU A 22 -1.19 17.18 14.95
N ALA A 23 -2.04 17.06 15.97
CA ALA A 23 -2.83 15.87 16.25
C ALA A 23 -3.68 15.47 15.03
N ASP A 24 -4.46 16.42 14.51
CA ASP A 24 -5.29 16.20 13.31
C ASP A 24 -4.46 15.75 12.11
N ARG A 25 -3.31 16.39 11.88
CA ARG A 25 -2.41 16.04 10.77
C ARG A 25 -1.78 14.66 10.93
N MET A 26 -1.45 14.23 12.15
CA MET A 26 -0.96 12.89 12.41
C MET A 26 -2.03 11.84 12.13
N CYS A 27 -3.28 12.07 12.57
CA CYS A 27 -4.40 11.18 12.28
C CYS A 27 -4.63 11.02 10.77
N LEU A 28 -4.70 12.14 10.03
CA LEU A 28 -4.88 12.12 8.58
C LEU A 28 -3.73 11.40 7.86
N SER A 29 -2.49 11.66 8.28
CA SER A 29 -1.31 11.03 7.69
C SER A 29 -1.31 9.52 7.96
N SER A 30 -1.64 9.10 9.18
CA SER A 30 -1.74 7.68 9.53
C SER A 30 -2.82 6.97 8.72
N GLN A 31 -4.01 7.56 8.59
CA GLN A 31 -5.10 7.01 7.76
C GLN A 31 -4.66 6.83 6.30
N SER A 32 -3.94 7.81 5.74
CA SER A 32 -3.39 7.72 4.39
C SER A 32 -2.35 6.60 4.25
N ILE A 33 -1.49 6.42 5.24
CA ILE A 33 -0.52 5.33 5.29
C ILE A 33 -1.25 3.99 5.32
N HIS A 34 -2.22 3.80 6.21
CA HIS A 34 -3.01 2.57 6.32
C HIS A 34 -3.73 2.23 5.02
N ALA A 35 -4.39 3.21 4.38
CA ALA A 35 -5.05 3.01 3.10
C ALA A 35 -4.07 2.59 2.01
N THR A 36 -2.88 3.18 1.99
CA THR A 36 -1.82 2.85 1.02
C THR A 36 -1.28 1.44 1.26
N LEU A 37 -1.00 1.07 2.51
CA LEU A 37 -0.52 -0.27 2.88
C LEU A 37 -1.52 -1.34 2.44
N ASN A 38 -2.82 -1.13 2.70
CA ASN A 38 -3.85 -2.10 2.30
C ASN A 38 -3.92 -2.27 0.78
N ARG A 39 -3.86 -1.18 0.00
CA ARG A 39 -3.86 -1.24 -1.47
C ARG A 39 -2.61 -1.95 -2.01
N VAL A 40 -1.44 -1.69 -1.42
CA VAL A 40 -0.18 -2.32 -1.81
C VAL A 40 -0.22 -3.82 -1.51
N ASP A 41 -0.63 -4.20 -0.30
CA ASP A 41 -0.77 -5.59 0.13
C ASP A 41 -1.74 -6.36 -0.79
N GLU A 42 -2.94 -5.81 -1.03
CA GLU A 42 -3.92 -6.42 -1.93
C GLU A 42 -3.39 -6.56 -3.36
N HIS A 43 -2.74 -5.52 -3.90
CA HIS A 43 -2.22 -5.53 -5.25
C HIS A 43 -1.17 -6.64 -5.44
N PHE A 44 -0.18 -6.73 -4.56
CA PHE A 44 0.93 -7.66 -4.75
C PHE A 44 0.65 -9.06 -4.23
N SER A 45 -0.11 -9.20 -3.14
CA SER A 45 -0.37 -10.50 -2.52
C SER A 45 -1.56 -11.25 -3.11
N VAL A 46 -2.53 -10.53 -3.68
CA VAL A 46 -3.73 -11.15 -4.26
C VAL A 46 -3.76 -10.94 -5.77
N ASN A 47 -3.78 -9.69 -6.23
CA ASN A 47 -4.11 -9.37 -7.61
C ASN A 47 -3.03 -9.86 -8.59
N GLN A 48 -1.75 -9.55 -8.33
CA GLN A 48 -0.65 -9.98 -9.18
C GLN A 48 -0.49 -11.49 -9.22
N VAL A 49 -0.57 -12.16 -8.07
CA VAL A 49 -0.45 -13.63 -7.99
C VAL A 49 -1.57 -14.30 -8.78
N THR A 50 -2.82 -13.85 -8.59
CA THR A 50 -3.99 -14.38 -9.30
C THR A 50 -3.88 -14.14 -10.79
N TYR A 51 -3.56 -12.92 -11.21
CA TYR A 51 -3.40 -12.57 -12.62
C TYR A 51 -2.39 -13.48 -13.32
N TRP A 52 -1.19 -13.64 -12.77
CA TRP A 52 -0.17 -14.45 -13.42
C TRP A 52 -0.50 -15.93 -13.44
N ARG A 53 -1.12 -16.46 -12.38
CA ARG A 53 -1.65 -17.83 -12.36
C ARG A 53 -2.68 -18.05 -13.48
N ASP A 54 -3.62 -17.12 -13.65
CA ASP A 54 -4.65 -17.21 -14.67
C ASP A 54 -4.05 -17.09 -16.08
N GLN A 55 -3.06 -16.20 -16.27
CA GLN A 55 -2.32 -16.08 -17.52
C GLN A 55 -1.49 -17.32 -17.84
N THR A 56 -0.93 -18.02 -16.84
CA THR A 56 -0.29 -19.32 -17.02
C THR A 56 -1.30 -20.32 -17.57
N ARG A 57 -2.49 -20.44 -16.95
CA ARG A 57 -3.56 -21.35 -17.41
C ARG A 57 -4.05 -21.03 -18.83
N VAL A 58 -4.12 -19.75 -19.20
CA VAL A 58 -4.45 -19.35 -20.58
C VAL A 58 -3.35 -19.82 -21.53
N ALA A 59 -2.08 -19.52 -21.24
CA ALA A 59 -0.96 -19.89 -22.10
C ALA A 59 -0.81 -21.41 -22.27
N GLU A 60 -1.09 -22.21 -21.23
CA GLU A 60 -1.11 -23.68 -21.33
C GLU A 60 -2.18 -24.17 -22.30
N ARG A 61 -3.42 -23.68 -22.17
CA ARG A 61 -4.52 -24.05 -23.05
C ARG A 61 -4.25 -23.67 -24.51
N GLU A 62 -3.74 -22.47 -24.74
CA GLU A 62 -3.40 -22.00 -26.08
C GLU A 62 -2.21 -22.76 -26.69
N LEU A 63 -1.23 -23.14 -25.88
CA LEU A 63 -0.13 -23.99 -26.32
C LEU A 63 -0.63 -25.37 -26.77
N THR A 64 -1.50 -26.01 -26.00
CA THR A 64 -2.12 -27.29 -26.38
C THR A 64 -2.89 -27.15 -27.69
N SER A 65 -3.73 -26.13 -27.82
CA SER A 65 -4.47 -25.84 -29.06
C SER A 65 -3.54 -25.65 -30.27
N ALA A 66 -2.45 -24.89 -30.11
CA ALA A 66 -1.47 -24.67 -31.17
C ALA A 66 -0.73 -25.97 -31.55
N GLN A 67 -0.43 -26.83 -30.58
CA GLN A 67 0.18 -28.14 -30.83
C GLN A 67 -0.77 -29.07 -31.60
N ASP A 68 -2.06 -29.07 -31.26
CA ASP A 68 -3.07 -29.86 -31.97
C ASP A 68 -3.28 -29.38 -33.41
N GLN A 69 -3.25 -28.06 -33.65
CA GLN A 69 -3.29 -27.49 -35.00
C GLN A 69 -2.07 -27.91 -35.83
N LEU A 70 -0.86 -27.81 -35.23
CA LEU A 70 0.37 -28.25 -35.90
C LEU A 70 0.34 -29.75 -36.23
N SER A 71 -0.15 -30.57 -35.30
CA SER A 71 -0.29 -32.03 -35.49
C SER A 71 -1.24 -32.35 -36.65
N ARG A 72 -2.44 -31.73 -36.65
CA ARG A 72 -3.43 -31.88 -37.73
C ARG A 72 -2.90 -31.45 -39.10
N LYS A 73 -2.13 -30.36 -39.17
CA LYS A 73 -1.54 -29.92 -40.44
C LYS A 73 -0.44 -30.84 -40.93
N ARG A 74 0.32 -31.46 -40.02
CA ARG A 74 1.35 -32.45 -40.38
C ARG A 74 0.76 -33.78 -40.83
N SER A 75 -0.35 -34.20 -40.23
CA SER A 75 -1.00 -35.49 -40.56
C SER A 75 -1.79 -35.47 -41.88
N THR A 76 -2.14 -34.29 -42.40
CA THR A 76 -2.92 -34.13 -43.64
C THR A 76 -2.05 -34.09 -44.91
N VAL A 77 -0.72 -34.12 -44.77
CA VAL A 77 0.21 -34.11 -45.92
C VAL A 77 0.50 -35.53 -46.39
N ARG A 78 0.50 -35.73 -47.72
CA ARG A 78 0.77 -37.00 -48.36
C ARG A 78 2.25 -37.41 -48.18
N PRO A 79 2.56 -38.71 -48.11
CA PRO A 79 3.96 -39.18 -48.10
C PRO A 79 4.70 -38.67 -49.35
N GLY A 80 5.75 -37.86 -49.14
CA GLY A 80 6.58 -37.30 -50.22
C GLY A 80 6.50 -35.77 -50.38
N ASP A 81 5.47 -35.12 -49.84
CA ASP A 81 5.32 -33.66 -49.90
C ASP A 81 5.97 -32.95 -48.69
N ARG A 82 6.63 -31.82 -48.94
CA ARG A 82 7.24 -31.00 -47.89
C ARG A 82 6.15 -30.16 -47.20
N VAL A 83 5.83 -30.45 -45.94
CA VAL A 83 4.78 -29.75 -45.17
C VAL A 83 5.14 -28.26 -44.97
N PRO A 84 4.36 -27.30 -45.50
CA PRO A 84 4.53 -25.89 -45.14
C PRO A 84 3.77 -25.59 -43.84
N ALA A 85 4.19 -26.22 -42.73
CA ALA A 85 3.64 -25.97 -41.38
C ALA A 85 4.47 -24.93 -40.59
N THR A 86 5.14 -24.02 -41.32
CA THR A 86 6.05 -23.03 -40.74
C THR A 86 5.32 -22.06 -39.81
N GLU A 87 4.11 -21.63 -40.17
CA GLU A 87 3.32 -20.69 -39.36
C GLU A 87 2.78 -21.34 -38.09
N GLU A 88 2.32 -22.59 -38.15
CA GLU A 88 1.87 -23.35 -36.98
C GLU A 88 3.03 -23.66 -36.04
N ALA A 89 4.21 -23.97 -36.59
CA ALA A 89 5.43 -24.16 -35.80
C ALA A 89 5.87 -22.86 -35.10
N LYS A 90 5.78 -21.71 -35.79
CA LYS A 90 6.02 -20.39 -35.18
C LYS A 90 5.00 -20.09 -34.09
N ASN A 91 3.72 -20.39 -34.30
CA ASN A 91 2.67 -20.19 -33.32
C ASN A 91 2.93 -21.00 -32.04
N VAL A 92 3.29 -22.29 -32.18
CA VAL A 92 3.70 -23.13 -31.04
C VAL A 92 4.91 -22.54 -30.32
N ALA A 93 5.93 -22.05 -31.05
CA ALA A 93 7.09 -21.41 -30.44
C ALA A 93 6.73 -20.14 -29.67
N SER A 94 5.81 -19.33 -30.21
CA SER A 94 5.29 -18.13 -29.54
C SER A 94 4.60 -18.46 -28.22
N TRP A 95 3.70 -19.45 -28.22
CA TRP A 95 2.99 -19.87 -27.01
C TRP A 95 3.90 -20.53 -25.98
N LYS A 96 4.94 -21.27 -26.39
CA LYS A 96 5.99 -21.76 -25.48
C LYS A 96 6.71 -20.60 -24.79
N ASN A 97 7.10 -19.57 -25.55
CA ASN A 97 7.75 -18.40 -24.99
C ASN A 97 6.82 -17.63 -24.03
N ARG A 98 5.54 -17.49 -24.39
CA ARG A 98 4.52 -16.88 -23.52
C ARG A 98 4.34 -17.66 -22.22
N LEU A 99 4.22 -18.98 -22.30
CA LEU A 99 4.07 -19.83 -21.12
C LEU A 99 5.27 -19.69 -20.18
N ARG A 100 6.49 -19.72 -20.73
CA ARG A 100 7.71 -19.51 -19.95
C ARG A 100 7.69 -18.16 -19.23
N LEU A 101 7.33 -17.09 -19.93
CA LEU A 101 7.20 -15.76 -19.34
C LEU A 101 6.16 -15.75 -18.20
N CYS A 102 4.97 -16.33 -18.41
CA CYS A 102 3.94 -16.39 -17.38
C CYS A 102 4.43 -17.14 -16.13
N GLN A 103 5.09 -18.28 -16.30
CA GLN A 103 5.65 -19.07 -15.19
C GLN A 103 6.75 -18.30 -14.44
N GLU A 104 7.62 -17.60 -15.16
CA GLU A 104 8.65 -16.74 -14.54
C GLU A 104 8.02 -15.60 -13.74
N LYS A 105 6.99 -14.94 -14.29
CA LYS A 105 6.27 -13.85 -13.63
C LYS A 105 5.43 -14.32 -12.45
N GLU A 106 4.82 -15.49 -12.51
CA GLU A 106 4.08 -16.07 -11.40
C GLU A 106 5.01 -16.37 -10.20
N ARG A 107 6.19 -16.95 -10.46
CA ARG A 107 7.20 -17.19 -9.42
C ARG A 107 7.70 -15.88 -8.81
N LEU A 108 7.92 -14.86 -9.65
CA LEU A 108 8.30 -13.53 -9.19
C LEU A 108 7.21 -12.89 -8.33
N ALA A 109 5.95 -12.94 -8.76
CA ALA A 109 4.81 -12.39 -8.02
C ALA A 109 4.67 -13.04 -6.64
N ARG A 110 4.83 -14.36 -6.54
CA ARG A 110 4.82 -15.08 -5.24
C ARG A 110 5.96 -14.63 -4.32
N ARG A 111 7.16 -14.41 -4.87
CA ARG A 111 8.30 -13.92 -4.08
C ARG A 111 8.06 -12.50 -3.57
N ILE A 112 7.67 -11.60 -4.47
CA ILE A 112 7.37 -10.20 -4.14
C ILE A 112 6.23 -10.12 -3.12
N SER A 113 5.21 -10.97 -3.22
CA SER A 113 4.12 -11.03 -2.23
C SER A 113 4.64 -11.20 -0.79
N ILE A 114 5.61 -12.11 -0.59
CA ILE A 114 6.17 -12.36 0.76
C ILE A 114 6.94 -11.14 1.25
N GLU A 115 7.76 -10.54 0.38
CA GLU A 115 8.56 -9.35 0.71
C GLU A 115 7.64 -8.16 1.06
N ILE A 116 6.59 -7.94 0.27
CA ILE A 116 5.62 -6.86 0.50
C ILE A 116 4.85 -7.08 1.80
N GLN A 117 4.38 -8.29 2.08
CA GLN A 117 3.69 -8.60 3.34
C GLN A 117 4.56 -8.27 4.55
N GLN A 118 5.85 -8.62 4.50
CA GLN A 118 6.80 -8.29 5.57
C GLN A 118 7.00 -6.79 5.73
N VAL A 119 7.11 -6.03 4.63
CA VAL A 119 7.23 -4.57 4.67
C VAL A 119 5.96 -3.93 5.22
N CYS A 120 4.79 -4.39 4.77
CA CYS A 120 3.50 -3.93 5.27
C CYS A 120 3.37 -4.16 6.77
N GLU A 121 3.69 -5.37 7.25
CA GLU A 121 3.63 -5.69 8.68
C GLU A 121 4.57 -4.83 9.52
N LYS A 122 5.83 -4.66 9.07
CA LYS A 122 6.81 -3.79 9.74
C LYS A 122 6.38 -2.32 9.79
N THR A 123 5.57 -1.88 8.83
CA THR A 123 5.09 -0.49 8.75
C THR A 123 3.83 -0.25 9.59
N ARG A 124 3.01 -1.29 9.84
CA ARG A 124 1.79 -1.18 10.65
C ARG A 124 2.06 -0.70 12.07
N GLY A 125 3.12 -1.20 12.72
CA GLY A 125 3.49 -0.78 14.09
C GLY A 125 3.77 0.72 14.22
N PRO A 126 4.74 1.28 13.46
CA PRO A 126 4.99 2.72 13.44
C PRO A 126 3.76 3.56 13.05
N SER A 127 2.93 3.08 12.12
CA SER A 127 1.68 3.76 11.74
C SER A 127 0.69 3.82 12.92
N ALA A 128 0.55 2.72 13.66
CA ALA A 128 -0.29 2.67 14.85
C ALA A 128 0.20 3.64 15.94
N ALA A 129 1.52 3.76 16.12
CA ALA A 129 2.11 4.73 17.06
C ALA A 129 1.80 6.19 16.65
N LEU A 130 1.79 6.50 15.34
CA LEU A 130 1.36 7.83 14.86
C LEU A 130 -0.12 8.09 15.15
N THR A 131 -0.97 7.08 15.00
CA THR A 131 -2.39 7.16 15.37
C THR A 131 -2.55 7.45 16.86
N GLU A 132 -1.86 6.70 17.73
CA GLU A 132 -1.91 6.89 19.18
C GLU A 132 -1.45 8.30 19.60
N LEU A 133 -0.39 8.82 18.97
CA LEU A 133 0.07 10.18 19.20
C LEU A 133 -1.00 11.21 18.83
N GLY A 134 -1.63 11.05 17.66
CA GLY A 134 -2.66 11.95 17.16
C GLY A 134 -3.98 11.88 17.93
N GLU A 135 -4.43 10.69 18.32
CA GLU A 135 -5.75 10.50 18.96
C GLU A 135 -5.70 10.68 20.48
N VAL A 136 -4.56 10.43 21.12
CA VAL A 136 -4.47 10.38 22.58
C VAL A 136 -3.44 11.36 23.13
N ALA A 137 -2.17 11.21 22.75
CA ALA A 137 -1.08 11.91 23.44
C ALA A 137 -1.13 13.43 23.23
N LEU A 138 -1.28 13.87 21.98
CA LEU A 138 -1.33 15.29 21.64
C LEU A 138 -2.61 15.99 22.14
N PRO A 139 -3.82 15.41 21.99
CA PRO A 139 -5.03 15.98 22.58
C PRO A 139 -4.95 16.09 24.11
N THR A 140 -4.38 15.08 24.78
CA THR A 140 -4.16 15.12 26.23
C THR A 140 -3.21 16.25 26.62
N ALA A 141 -2.13 16.45 25.85
CA ALA A 141 -1.18 17.54 26.08
C ALA A 141 -1.83 18.92 25.84
N ALA A 142 -2.65 19.08 24.80
CA ALA A 142 -3.39 20.31 24.54
C ALA A 142 -4.37 20.65 25.67
N ASN A 143 -5.10 19.66 26.19
CA ASN A 143 -6.01 19.86 27.32
C ASN A 143 -5.27 20.23 28.62
N ARG A 144 -4.09 19.64 28.85
CA ARG A 144 -3.22 20.03 29.98
C ARG A 144 -2.73 21.47 29.84
N LEU A 145 -2.35 21.89 28.63
CA LEU A 145 -1.97 23.28 28.36
C LEU A 145 -3.14 24.24 28.63
N LEU A 146 -4.35 23.91 28.18
CA LEU A 146 -5.55 24.70 28.45
C LEU A 146 -5.77 24.90 29.96
N THR A 147 -5.70 23.81 30.74
CA THR A 147 -5.86 23.86 32.20
C THR A 147 -4.81 24.76 32.86
N LEU A 148 -3.56 24.76 32.36
CA LEU A 148 -2.50 25.63 32.89
C LEU A 148 -2.73 27.10 32.51
N ILE A 149 -3.16 27.36 31.27
CA ILE A 149 -3.52 28.70 30.78
C ILE A 149 -4.65 29.28 31.65
N ASP A 150 -5.69 28.49 31.93
CA ASP A 150 -6.83 28.93 32.74
C ASP A 150 -6.42 29.29 34.18
N ARG A 151 -5.51 28.51 34.77
CA ARG A 151 -4.94 28.82 36.09
C ARG A 151 -4.14 30.12 36.06
N LEU A 152 -3.29 30.31 35.06
CA LEU A 152 -2.49 31.54 34.92
C LEU A 152 -3.39 32.77 34.75
N ARG A 153 -4.48 32.66 33.99
CA ARG A 153 -5.50 33.72 33.86
C ARG A 153 -6.15 34.04 35.20
N ALA A 154 -6.60 33.03 35.96
CA ALA A 154 -7.20 33.23 37.27
C ALA A 154 -6.25 33.94 38.27
N TYR A 155 -4.95 33.58 38.24
CA TYR A 155 -3.93 34.27 39.02
C TYR A 155 -3.76 35.75 38.62
N GLN A 156 -3.82 36.07 37.33
CA GLN A 156 -3.72 37.45 36.85
C GLN A 156 -4.96 38.28 37.23
N ASP A 157 -6.14 37.68 37.21
CA ASP A 157 -7.41 38.34 37.53
C ASP A 157 -7.62 38.56 39.05
N GLY A 158 -6.63 38.22 39.88
CA GLY A 158 -6.67 38.42 41.33
C GLY A 158 -7.65 37.49 42.07
N GLN A 159 -8.21 36.50 41.37
CA GLN A 159 -9.02 35.45 41.97
C GLN A 159 -8.08 34.39 42.53
N ASN A 160 -7.68 34.59 43.78
CA ASN A 160 -7.00 33.58 44.58
C ASN A 160 -8.08 32.70 45.26
N PRO A 161 -8.34 31.46 44.83
CA PRO A 161 -8.98 30.51 45.72
C PRO A 161 -7.90 30.01 46.67
N GLY A 162 -8.04 30.38 47.94
CA GLY A 162 -7.30 29.72 49.02
C GLY A 162 -7.57 28.22 49.05
#